data_AF-A0AAD8U6G9-F1
#
_entry.id   AF-A0AAD8U6G9-F1
#
_cell.length_a   1.000
_cell.length_b   1.000
_cell.length_c   1.000
_cell.angle_alpha   90.00
_cell.angle_beta   90.00
_cell.angle_gamma   90.00
#
_symmetry.space_group_name_H-M   'P 1'
#
loop_
_entity.id
_entity.type
_entity.pdbx_description
1 polymer ?
#
loop_
_entity_poly.entity_id
_entity_poly.type
_entity_poly.pdbx_seq_one_letter_code
_entity_poly.pdbx_strand_id
1 'polypeptide(L)'
;MAEEIAALERTGTWDIVTPPSSVRPITCKWVYKVKTRSDGSLQRYKARLVARGFQQEHGRDYDETFAPLTPKLSLQLKLHAFLLWSSLGFLMPVGVLLIRVSSNVRSAKSVRVLFYSHVALQIAAVVLATAGAVLSVKNFENAFNNTHQRIGLALYGLIWLQPVIGFIRPDRGVKARSVWYLAHWLLGIVVCVVGVANVYIGLHTYRERTGRSVRLWTVLLTVEVSAVALAYLLQDRWNHVVRLRQEETAAVGDGRSETTTEEPAYPANDHKEVAVMP
;
A
#
# COMPACT_ATOMS: atom_id res chain seq x y z
N MET A 1 33.09 -39.16 8.22
CA MET A 1 32.59 -39.59 6.90
C MET A 1 31.35 -40.47 7.05
N ALA A 2 31.40 -41.56 7.81
CA ALA A 2 30.23 -42.40 8.09
C ALA A 2 29.02 -41.64 8.68
N GLU A 3 29.26 -40.73 9.63
CA GLU A 3 28.19 -39.91 10.22
C GLU A 3 27.49 -38.97 9.22
N GLU A 4 28.24 -38.38 8.27
CA GLU A 4 27.65 -37.52 7.24
C GLU A 4 26.85 -38.34 6.23
N ILE A 5 27.33 -39.53 5.85
CA ILE A 5 26.59 -40.45 4.97
C ILE A 5 25.30 -40.90 5.64
N ALA A 6 25.35 -41.32 6.91
CA ALA A 6 24.16 -41.71 7.67
C ALA A 6 23.16 -40.54 7.82
N ALA A 7 23.65 -39.31 7.98
CA ALA A 7 22.79 -38.13 8.01
C ALA A 7 22.09 -37.88 6.67
N LEU A 8 22.79 -38.08 5.55
CA LEU A 8 22.25 -37.96 4.19
C LEU A 8 21.24 -39.08 3.88
N GLU A 9 21.51 -40.32 4.29
CA GLU A 9 20.58 -41.46 4.15
C GLU A 9 19.29 -41.21 4.92
N ARG A 10 19.39 -40.69 6.16
CA ARG A 10 18.23 -40.35 7.00
C ARG A 10 17.33 -39.28 6.37
N THR A 11 17.89 -38.35 5.61
CA THR A 11 17.09 -37.30 4.94
C THR A 11 16.28 -37.82 3.76
N GLY A 12 16.63 -38.98 3.18
CA GLY A 12 15.89 -39.55 2.04
C GLY A 12 15.85 -38.63 0.81
N THR A 13 16.82 -37.73 0.65
CA THR A 13 16.82 -36.69 -0.41
C THR A 13 17.58 -37.13 -1.66
N TRP A 14 18.09 -38.36 -1.73
CA TRP A 14 18.90 -38.86 -2.83
C TRP A 14 18.81 -40.39 -2.92
N ASP A 15 18.88 -40.90 -4.15
CA ASP A 15 18.98 -42.33 -4.45
C ASP A 15 20.20 -42.56 -5.33
N ILE A 16 20.89 -43.69 -5.13
CA ILE A 16 21.95 -44.14 -6.03
C ILE A 16 21.29 -44.79 -7.23
N VAL A 17 21.41 -44.16 -8.40
CA VAL A 17 20.87 -44.67 -9.66
C VAL A 17 21.98 -44.88 -10.67
N THR A 18 21.79 -45.87 -11.55
CA THR A 18 22.66 -46.06 -12.72
C THR A 18 22.43 -44.91 -13.70
N PRO A 19 23.48 -44.26 -14.23
CA PRO A 19 23.31 -43.14 -15.14
C PRO A 19 22.60 -43.60 -16.43
N PRO A 20 21.55 -42.89 -16.89
CA PRO A 20 20.91 -43.17 -18.16
C PRO A 20 21.88 -43.02 -19.33
N SER A 21 21.73 -43.81 -20.39
CA SER A 21 22.65 -43.85 -21.54
C SER A 21 22.79 -42.51 -22.29
N SER A 22 21.82 -41.60 -22.16
CA SER A 22 21.79 -40.30 -22.82
C SER A 22 22.28 -39.12 -21.96
N VAL A 23 22.69 -39.37 -20.70
CA VAL A 23 23.04 -38.32 -19.74
C VAL A 23 24.52 -38.40 -19.37
N ARG A 24 25.24 -37.28 -19.48
CA ARG A 24 26.58 -37.14 -18.92
C ARG A 24 26.47 -36.62 -17.48
N PRO A 25 26.90 -37.38 -16.47
CA PRO A 25 26.88 -36.91 -15.09
C PRO A 25 27.75 -35.67 -14.89
N ILE A 26 27.25 -34.70 -14.14
CA ILE A 26 28.04 -33.53 -13.73
C ILE A 26 29.11 -34.01 -12.75
N THR A 27 30.37 -33.72 -13.07
CA THR A 27 31.48 -34.08 -12.19
C THR A 27 31.51 -33.17 -10.97
N CYS A 28 32.07 -33.67 -9.86
CA CYS A 28 32.24 -32.91 -8.62
C CYS A 28 33.72 -32.61 -8.35
N LYS A 29 33.97 -31.70 -7.42
CA LYS A 29 35.31 -31.45 -6.86
C LYS A 29 35.20 -31.09 -5.38
N TRP A 30 36.25 -31.40 -4.63
CA TRP A 30 36.39 -30.91 -3.27
C TRP A 30 36.89 -29.47 -3.26
N VAL A 31 36.27 -28.62 -2.44
CA VAL A 31 36.70 -27.26 -2.14
C VAL A 31 37.03 -27.19 -0.66
N TYR A 32 38.30 -26.90 -0.37
CA TYR A 32 38.82 -26.74 0.98
C TYR A 32 38.92 -25.26 1.32
N LYS A 33 38.52 -24.90 2.54
CA LYS A 33 38.64 -23.55 3.07
C LYS A 33 39.01 -23.60 4.55
N VAL A 34 40.10 -22.94 4.90
CA VAL A 34 40.44 -22.67 6.30
C VAL A 34 39.58 -21.50 6.78
N LYS A 35 38.85 -21.68 7.89
CA LYS A 35 38.12 -20.61 8.56
C LYS A 35 38.96 -20.15 9.75
N THR A 36 39.31 -18.87 9.75
CA THR A 36 40.02 -18.20 10.85
C THR A 36 39.06 -17.33 11.65
N ARG A 37 39.38 -17.09 12.92
CA ARG A 37 38.74 -16.10 13.78
C ARG A 37 39.22 -14.69 13.42
N SER A 38 38.64 -13.66 14.03
CA SER A 38 39.02 -12.25 13.82
C SER A 38 40.46 -11.95 14.26
N ASP A 39 41.01 -12.72 15.19
CA ASP A 39 42.39 -12.63 15.67
C ASP A 39 43.40 -13.40 14.79
N GLY A 40 42.95 -13.98 13.68
CA GLY A 40 43.78 -14.78 12.77
C GLY A 40 43.98 -16.24 13.18
N SER A 41 43.53 -16.65 14.37
CA SER A 41 43.64 -18.05 14.83
C SER A 41 42.71 -18.99 14.05
N LEU A 42 43.08 -20.27 13.96
CA LEU A 42 42.28 -21.28 13.28
C LEU A 42 40.95 -21.52 14.03
N GLN A 43 39.83 -21.32 13.32
CA GLN A 43 38.50 -21.66 13.82
C GLN A 43 38.09 -23.09 13.41
N ARG A 44 38.19 -23.42 12.12
CA ARG A 44 37.90 -24.77 11.59
C ARG A 44 38.44 -24.98 10.17
N TYR A 45 38.73 -26.22 9.83
CA TYR A 45 38.86 -26.65 8.43
C TYR A 45 37.48 -26.96 7.86
N LYS A 46 37.22 -26.53 6.62
CA LYS A 46 35.96 -26.76 5.94
C LYS A 46 36.21 -27.38 4.58
N ALA A 47 35.69 -28.59 4.37
CA ALA A 47 35.62 -29.22 3.06
C ALA A 47 34.18 -29.16 2.54
N ARG A 48 34.01 -28.99 1.23
CA ARG A 48 32.72 -29.10 0.55
C ARG A 48 32.91 -29.84 -0.76
N LEU A 49 32.11 -30.87 -1.00
CA LEU A 49 31.97 -31.44 -2.33
C LEU A 49 31.02 -30.53 -3.12
N VAL A 50 31.46 -30.02 -4.26
CA VAL A 50 30.66 -29.13 -5.11
C VAL A 50 30.61 -29.67 -6.53
N ALA A 51 29.45 -29.54 -7.18
CA ALA A 51 29.32 -29.80 -8.60
C ALA A 51 30.15 -28.79 -9.41
N ARG A 52 30.69 -29.21 -10.55
CA ARG A 52 31.40 -28.33 -11.47
C ARG A 52 30.39 -27.53 -12.29
N GLY A 53 30.06 -26.32 -11.82
CA GLY A 53 29.03 -25.46 -12.42
C GLY A 53 29.23 -25.14 -13.91
N PHE A 54 30.45 -25.16 -14.44
CA PHE A 54 30.71 -24.97 -15.87
C PHE A 54 30.25 -26.14 -16.75
N GLN A 55 29.85 -27.27 -16.16
CA GLN A 55 29.25 -28.42 -16.86
C GLN A 55 27.73 -28.40 -16.77
N GLN A 56 27.13 -27.42 -16.08
CA GLN A 56 25.68 -27.31 -15.93
C GLN A 56 25.08 -26.50 -17.07
N GLU A 57 23.98 -26.97 -17.62
CA GLU A 57 23.16 -26.29 -18.63
C GLU A 57 21.90 -25.70 -17.97
N HIS A 58 21.68 -24.39 -18.14
CA HIS A 58 20.47 -23.72 -17.65
C HIS A 58 19.22 -24.29 -18.35
N GLY A 59 18.16 -24.57 -17.58
CA GLY A 59 16.94 -25.21 -18.07
C GLY A 59 17.04 -26.74 -18.25
N ARG A 60 18.21 -27.32 -17.96
CA ARG A 60 18.43 -28.79 -17.94
C ARG A 60 18.91 -29.27 -16.58
N ASP A 61 19.96 -28.65 -16.04
CA ASP A 61 20.60 -29.05 -14.78
C ASP A 61 20.24 -28.13 -13.61
N TYR A 62 19.82 -26.90 -13.90
CA TYR A 62 19.27 -25.98 -12.92
C TYR A 62 18.30 -25.00 -13.58
N ASP A 63 17.14 -24.82 -12.93
CA ASP A 63 16.15 -23.81 -13.31
C ASP A 63 16.34 -22.52 -12.50
N GLU A 64 16.80 -22.63 -11.24
CA GLU A 64 17.02 -21.49 -10.35
C GLU A 64 18.30 -21.62 -9.52
N THR A 65 19.18 -20.62 -9.60
CA THR A 65 20.37 -20.53 -8.75
C THR A 65 19.98 -19.91 -7.41
N PHE A 66 19.47 -20.71 -6.47
CA PHE A 66 19.20 -20.25 -5.10
C PHE A 66 20.52 -20.02 -4.34
N ALA A 67 21.19 -18.90 -4.61
CA ALA A 67 22.21 -18.41 -3.71
C ALA A 67 21.51 -17.99 -2.40
N PRO A 68 21.89 -18.54 -1.23
CA PRO A 68 21.26 -18.13 0.02
C PRO A 68 21.48 -16.63 0.23
N LEU A 69 20.39 -15.86 0.30
CA LEU A 69 20.45 -14.45 0.66
C LEU A 69 21.16 -14.33 2.01
N THR A 70 22.11 -13.38 2.09
CA THR A 70 22.72 -13.07 3.39
C THR A 70 21.64 -12.57 4.37
N PRO A 71 21.76 -12.84 5.68
CA PRO A 71 20.79 -12.35 6.66
C PRO A 71 20.56 -10.83 6.58
N LYS A 72 21.63 -10.06 6.32
CA LYS A 72 21.59 -8.61 6.11
C LYS A 72 20.73 -8.23 4.91
N LEU A 73 20.98 -8.84 3.75
CA LEU A 73 20.19 -8.58 2.54
C LEU A 73 18.72 -8.97 2.74
N SER A 74 18.47 -10.12 3.37
CA SER A 74 17.10 -10.55 3.66
C SER A 74 16.36 -9.58 4.60
N LEU A 75 17.04 -8.99 5.59
CA LEU A 75 16.45 -7.97 6.45
C LEU A 75 16.14 -6.70 5.65
N GLN A 76 17.07 -6.25 4.81
CA GLN A 76 16.90 -5.06 3.99
C GLN A 76 15.72 -5.20 3.00
N LEU A 77 15.55 -6.36 2.35
CA LEU A 77 14.38 -6.61 1.48
C LEU A 77 13.07 -6.51 2.26
N LYS A 78 13.01 -7.11 3.46
CA LYS A 78 11.80 -7.05 4.31
C LYS A 78 11.51 -5.63 4.77
N LEU A 79 12.53 -4.87 5.19
CA LEU A 79 12.39 -3.47 5.60
C LEU A 79 11.93 -2.59 4.44
N HIS A 80 12.49 -2.76 3.25
CA HIS A 80 12.06 -2.04 2.06
C HIS A 80 10.58 -2.31 1.75
N ALA A 81 10.18 -3.58 1.74
CA ALA A 81 8.79 -3.97 1.53
C ALA A 81 7.85 -3.37 2.58
N PHE A 82 8.24 -3.43 3.87
CA PHE A 82 7.45 -2.88 4.96
C PHE A 82 7.28 -1.35 4.85
N LEU A 83 8.37 -0.61 4.59
CA LEU A 83 8.33 0.85 4.44
C LEU A 83 7.43 1.29 3.29
N LEU A 84 7.55 0.63 2.12
CA LEU A 84 6.75 0.97 0.94
C LEU A 84 5.29 0.56 1.10
N TRP A 85 5.01 -0.58 1.75
CA TRP A 85 3.66 -0.97 2.11
C TRP A 85 3.02 0.03 3.06
N SER A 86 3.67 0.36 4.19
CA SER A 86 3.13 1.32 5.15
C SER A 86 2.88 2.68 4.49
N SER A 87 3.76 3.12 3.60
CA SER A 87 3.58 4.36 2.83
C SER A 87 2.43 4.29 1.82
N LEU A 88 2.62 3.53 0.74
CA LEU A 88 1.77 3.58 -0.46
C LEU A 88 0.55 2.65 -0.37
N GLY A 89 0.68 1.56 0.38
CA GLY A 89 -0.40 0.61 0.62
C GLY A 89 -1.40 1.09 1.67
N PHE A 90 -0.91 1.77 2.72
CA PHE A 90 -1.72 2.08 3.90
C PHE A 90 -1.91 3.58 4.18
N LEU A 91 -0.84 4.32 4.53
CA LEU A 91 -0.97 5.72 4.99
C LEU A 91 -1.56 6.63 3.90
N MET A 92 -1.12 6.49 2.66
CA MET A 92 -1.63 7.28 1.53
C MET A 92 -3.14 7.10 1.33
N PRO A 93 -3.67 5.86 1.14
CA PRO A 93 -5.11 5.64 1.01
C PRO A 93 -5.91 6.09 2.24
N VAL A 94 -5.42 5.85 3.45
CA VAL A 94 -6.07 6.31 4.68
C VAL A 94 -6.15 7.85 4.73
N GLY A 95 -5.07 8.54 4.33
CA GLY A 95 -5.08 9.99 4.19
C GLY A 95 -6.16 10.47 3.22
N VAL A 96 -6.31 9.80 2.06
CA VAL A 96 -7.35 10.13 1.06
C VAL A 96 -8.76 9.91 1.63
N LEU A 97 -9.01 8.80 2.33
CA LEU A 97 -10.30 8.55 2.99
C LEU A 97 -10.61 9.62 4.04
N LEU A 98 -9.61 10.01 4.83
CA LEU A 98 -9.77 10.97 5.91
C LEU A 98 -10.22 12.35 5.41
N ILE A 99 -9.58 12.88 4.36
CA ILE A 99 -9.99 14.18 3.81
C ILE A 99 -11.39 14.12 3.19
N ARG A 100 -11.81 12.99 2.62
CA ARG A 100 -13.17 12.83 2.08
C ARG A 100 -14.24 12.93 3.17
N VAL A 101 -13.93 12.54 4.42
CA VAL A 101 -14.89 12.63 5.54
C VAL A 101 -15.28 14.08 5.79
N SER A 102 -14.39 15.04 5.47
CA SER A 102 -14.65 16.47 5.65
C SER A 102 -15.89 16.96 4.91
N SER A 103 -16.31 16.30 3.82
CA SER A 103 -17.51 16.66 3.08
C SER A 103 -18.82 16.49 3.86
N ASN A 104 -18.84 15.65 4.90
CA ASN A 104 -20.02 15.39 5.74
C ASN A 104 -20.04 16.17 7.04
N VAL A 105 -18.98 16.92 7.33
CA VAL A 105 -18.79 17.56 8.63
C VAL A 105 -19.16 19.03 8.52
N ARG A 106 -20.14 19.45 9.34
CA ARG A 106 -20.64 20.84 9.35
C ARG A 106 -19.73 21.80 10.11
N SER A 107 -18.96 21.30 11.09
CA SER A 107 -18.09 22.13 11.93
C SER A 107 -16.82 22.54 11.20
N ALA A 108 -16.60 23.85 11.06
CA ALA A 108 -15.39 24.41 10.47
C ALA A 108 -14.10 24.03 11.22
N LYS A 109 -14.17 23.83 12.55
CA LYS A 109 -13.03 23.35 13.35
C LYS A 109 -12.68 21.92 12.95
N SER A 110 -13.67 21.04 12.84
CA SER A 110 -13.48 19.64 12.49
C SER A 110 -12.98 19.46 11.05
N VAL A 111 -13.47 20.26 10.09
CA VAL A 111 -12.93 20.28 8.71
C VAL A 111 -11.44 20.66 8.71
N ARG A 112 -11.04 21.65 9.52
CA ARG A 112 -9.62 22.03 9.67
C ARG A 112 -8.78 20.90 10.25
N VAL A 113 -9.28 20.23 11.29
CA VAL A 113 -8.59 19.07 11.90
C VAL A 113 -8.40 17.97 10.87
N LEU A 114 -9.45 17.56 10.16
CA LEU A 114 -9.36 16.53 9.12
C LEU A 114 -8.38 16.90 8.00
N PHE A 115 -8.34 18.18 7.60
CA PHE A 115 -7.39 18.68 6.61
C PHE A 115 -5.94 18.54 7.08
N TYR A 116 -5.61 19.01 8.29
CA TYR A 116 -4.24 18.88 8.81
C TYR A 116 -3.85 17.45 9.11
N SER A 117 -4.79 16.61 9.58
CA SER A 117 -4.55 15.18 9.76
C SER A 117 -4.27 14.48 8.42
N HIS A 118 -4.99 14.83 7.36
CA HIS A 118 -4.69 14.35 6.01
C HIS A 118 -3.27 14.75 5.59
N VAL A 119 -2.91 16.02 5.71
CA VAL A 119 -1.56 16.51 5.35
C VAL A 119 -0.49 15.79 6.16
N ALA A 120 -0.69 15.61 7.47
CA ALA A 120 0.26 14.89 8.33
C ALA A 120 0.47 13.43 7.90
N LEU A 121 -0.62 12.72 7.57
CA LEU A 121 -0.54 11.35 7.04
C LEU A 121 0.18 11.31 5.68
N GLN A 122 -0.06 12.27 4.79
CA GLN A 122 0.62 12.35 3.49
C GLN A 122 2.12 12.64 3.65
N ILE A 123 2.50 13.54 4.56
CA ILE A 123 3.91 13.81 4.87
C ILE A 123 4.59 12.55 5.41
N ALA A 124 3.95 11.85 6.37
CA ALA A 124 4.47 10.61 6.90
C ALA A 124 4.62 9.53 5.81
N ALA A 125 3.65 9.42 4.90
CA ALA A 125 3.74 8.51 3.76
C ALA A 125 4.94 8.85 2.85
N VAL A 126 5.13 10.11 2.49
CA VAL A 126 6.27 10.56 1.65
C VAL A 126 7.61 10.28 2.33
N VAL A 127 7.72 10.51 3.64
CA VAL A 127 8.94 10.21 4.42
C VAL A 127 9.26 8.71 4.40
N LEU A 128 8.26 7.84 4.63
CA LEU A 128 8.44 6.39 4.57
C LEU A 128 8.80 5.90 3.16
N ALA A 129 8.16 6.45 2.11
CA ALA A 129 8.51 6.14 0.72
C ALA A 129 9.95 6.55 0.40
N THR A 130 10.38 7.72 0.86
CA THR A 130 11.75 8.23 0.69
C THR A 130 12.76 7.34 1.41
N ALA A 131 12.48 6.94 2.64
CA ALA A 131 13.32 5.99 3.37
C ALA A 131 13.43 4.64 2.64
N GLY A 132 12.30 4.12 2.12
CA GLY A 132 12.27 2.91 1.30
C GLY A 132 13.08 3.01 0.01
N ALA A 133 12.97 4.15 -0.70
CA ALA A 133 13.73 4.43 -1.91
C ALA A 133 15.23 4.55 -1.63
N VAL A 134 15.64 5.29 -0.60
CA VAL A 134 17.05 5.40 -0.18
C VAL A 134 17.62 4.03 0.21
N LEU A 135 16.84 3.21 0.93
CA LEU A 135 17.24 1.85 1.28
C LEU A 135 17.47 1.01 0.01
N SER A 136 16.62 1.14 -1.00
CA SER A 136 16.77 0.45 -2.29
C SER A 136 18.02 0.90 -3.04
N VAL A 137 18.25 2.21 -3.15
CA VAL A 137 19.40 2.78 -3.87
C VAL A 137 20.71 2.36 -3.23
N LYS A 138 20.78 2.36 -1.89
CA LYS A 138 22.02 2.06 -1.17
C LYS A 138 22.38 0.57 -1.11
N ASN A 139 21.40 -0.33 -1.17
CA ASN A 139 21.61 -1.73 -0.80
C ASN A 139 21.26 -2.75 -1.88
N PHE A 140 20.54 -2.36 -2.93
CA PHE A 140 20.13 -3.27 -4.00
C PHE A 140 20.76 -2.90 -5.34
N GLU A 141 20.86 -3.88 -6.23
CA GLU A 141 21.22 -3.64 -7.62
C GLU A 141 20.03 -3.00 -8.37
N ASN A 142 20.18 -1.73 -8.71
CA ASN A 142 19.17 -0.94 -9.40
C ASN A 142 19.42 -0.92 -10.90
N ALA A 143 19.34 -2.10 -11.54
CA ALA A 143 19.46 -2.21 -13.00
C ALA A 143 18.21 -1.72 -13.76
N PHE A 144 17.10 -1.45 -13.06
CA PHE A 144 15.82 -0.99 -13.62
C PHE A 144 15.30 -1.85 -14.80
N ASN A 145 15.67 -3.13 -14.80
CA ASN A 145 15.25 -4.10 -15.81
C ASN A 145 13.92 -4.78 -15.47
N ASN A 146 13.47 -4.70 -14.21
CA ASN A 146 12.19 -5.22 -13.76
C ASN A 146 11.12 -4.10 -13.71
N THR A 147 9.91 -4.45 -14.14
CA THR A 147 8.67 -3.66 -14.02
C THR A 147 8.49 -3.00 -12.65
N HIS A 148 8.71 -3.71 -11.54
CA HIS A 148 8.62 -3.16 -10.18
C HIS A 148 9.52 -1.94 -9.96
N GLN A 149 10.77 -2.00 -10.45
CA GLN A 149 11.73 -0.91 -10.27
C GLN A 149 11.37 0.29 -11.14
N ARG A 150 10.90 0.06 -12.37
CA ARG A 150 10.48 1.14 -13.30
C ARG A 150 9.24 1.87 -12.77
N ILE A 151 8.22 1.12 -12.35
CA ILE A 151 7.01 1.67 -11.75
C ILE A 151 7.36 2.37 -10.43
N GLY A 152 8.21 1.77 -9.59
CA GLY A 152 8.66 2.36 -8.33
C GLY A 152 9.36 3.71 -8.50
N LEU A 153 10.23 3.84 -9.51
CA LEU A 153 10.91 5.10 -9.82
C LEU A 153 9.92 6.18 -10.29
N ALA A 154 9.00 5.83 -11.20
CA ALA A 154 7.97 6.74 -11.68
C ALA A 154 7.06 7.20 -10.52
N LEU A 155 6.62 6.28 -9.67
CA LEU A 155 5.85 6.56 -8.47
C LEU A 155 6.60 7.50 -7.53
N TYR A 156 7.89 7.30 -7.31
CA TYR A 156 8.67 8.16 -6.42
C TYR A 156 8.65 9.63 -6.87
N GLY A 157 8.77 9.89 -8.18
CA GLY A 157 8.61 11.24 -8.74
C GLY A 157 7.20 11.81 -8.51
N LEU A 158 6.16 11.01 -8.74
CA LEU A 158 4.77 11.43 -8.56
C LEU A 158 4.40 11.69 -7.09
N ILE A 159 4.97 10.93 -6.16
CA ILE A 159 4.79 11.12 -4.71
C ILE A 159 5.30 12.49 -4.26
N TRP A 160 6.38 13.00 -4.85
CA TRP A 160 6.89 14.35 -4.56
C TRP A 160 6.14 15.45 -5.34
N LEU A 161 5.67 15.15 -6.54
CA LEU A 161 4.85 16.08 -7.33
C LEU A 161 3.52 16.40 -6.63
N GLN A 162 2.90 15.42 -5.97
CA GLN A 162 1.62 15.56 -5.26
C GLN A 162 1.62 16.69 -4.21
N PRO A 163 2.55 16.73 -3.22
CA PRO A 163 2.70 17.84 -2.28
C PRO A 163 2.98 19.17 -2.96
N VAL A 164 3.82 19.22 -4.00
CA VAL A 164 4.12 20.45 -4.74
C VAL A 164 2.86 21.05 -5.36
N ILE A 165 2.04 20.23 -6.03
CA ILE A 165 0.73 20.64 -6.53
C ILE A 165 -0.16 21.10 -5.37
N GLY A 166 -0.11 20.41 -4.23
CA GLY A 166 -0.74 20.76 -2.96
C GLY A 166 -0.44 22.19 -2.48
N PHE A 167 0.82 22.62 -2.58
CA PHE A 167 1.28 23.96 -2.17
C PHE A 167 0.84 25.06 -3.13
N ILE A 168 0.72 24.77 -4.43
CA ILE A 168 0.29 25.73 -5.46
C ILE A 168 -1.25 25.81 -5.53
N ARG A 169 -1.93 25.64 -4.38
CA ARG A 169 -3.39 25.64 -4.29
C ARG A 169 -3.97 27.02 -4.58
N PRO A 170 -4.88 27.17 -5.58
CA PRO A 170 -5.50 28.45 -5.87
C PRO A 170 -6.49 28.95 -4.80
N ASP A 171 -6.67 30.27 -4.74
CA ASP A 171 -7.58 30.95 -3.83
C ASP A 171 -9.05 30.53 -4.00
N ARG A 172 -9.88 30.80 -2.98
CA ARG A 172 -11.30 30.43 -3.02
C ARG A 172 -12.03 31.29 -4.07
N GLY A 173 -12.94 30.68 -4.82
CA GLY A 173 -13.83 31.38 -5.76
C GLY A 173 -13.34 31.44 -7.22
N VAL A 174 -12.09 31.09 -7.52
CA VAL A 174 -11.58 31.10 -8.90
C VAL A 174 -11.88 29.78 -9.62
N LYS A 175 -12.23 29.83 -10.92
CA LYS A 175 -12.48 28.63 -11.75
C LYS A 175 -11.27 27.68 -11.76
N ALA A 176 -10.06 28.24 -11.76
CA ALA A 176 -8.81 27.48 -11.69
C ALA A 176 -8.73 26.53 -10.47
N ARG A 177 -9.41 26.84 -9.37
CA ARG A 177 -9.45 25.98 -8.18
C ARG A 177 -10.19 24.67 -8.40
N SER A 178 -11.28 24.69 -9.17
CA SER A 178 -12.05 23.48 -9.49
C SER A 178 -11.24 22.55 -10.39
N VAL A 179 -10.57 23.11 -11.40
CA VAL A 179 -9.66 22.37 -12.28
C VAL A 179 -8.48 21.80 -11.50
N TRP A 180 -7.84 22.61 -10.65
CA TRP A 180 -6.76 22.17 -9.77
C TRP A 180 -7.21 21.04 -8.84
N TYR A 181 -8.40 21.16 -8.24
CA TYR A 181 -8.95 20.14 -7.35
C TYR A 181 -9.16 18.82 -8.09
N LEU A 182 -9.78 18.85 -9.27
CA LEU A 182 -9.99 17.66 -10.10
C LEU A 182 -8.67 17.00 -10.46
N ALA A 183 -7.69 17.77 -10.94
CA ALA A 183 -6.37 17.27 -11.34
C ALA A 183 -5.59 16.67 -10.16
N HIS A 184 -5.53 17.39 -9.03
CA HIS A 184 -4.85 16.94 -7.82
C HIS A 184 -5.48 15.66 -7.26
N TRP A 185 -6.81 15.63 -7.18
CA TRP A 185 -7.57 14.47 -6.73
C TRP A 185 -7.36 13.25 -7.64
N LEU A 186 -7.52 13.41 -8.95
CA LEU A 186 -7.36 12.32 -9.91
C LEU A 186 -5.94 11.75 -9.87
N LEU A 187 -4.93 12.62 -9.88
CA LEU A 187 -3.54 12.20 -9.76
C LEU A 187 -3.29 11.49 -8.42
N GLY A 188 -3.92 11.91 -7.33
CA GLY A 188 -3.76 11.30 -6.01
C GLY A 188 -4.32 9.88 -5.97
N ILE A 189 -5.50 9.67 -6.57
CA ILE A 189 -6.10 8.33 -6.72
C ILE A 189 -5.22 7.43 -7.60
N VAL A 190 -4.73 7.94 -8.74
CA VAL A 190 -3.83 7.18 -9.62
C VAL A 190 -2.56 6.76 -8.87
N VAL A 191 -1.94 7.66 -8.12
CA VAL A 191 -0.75 7.34 -7.30
C VAL A 191 -1.06 6.28 -6.25
N CYS A 192 -2.23 6.32 -5.60
CA CYS A 192 -2.64 5.29 -4.65
C CYS A 192 -2.83 3.92 -5.33
N VAL A 193 -3.57 3.87 -6.44
CA VAL A 193 -3.87 2.62 -7.16
C VAL A 193 -2.59 1.99 -7.71
N VAL A 194 -1.76 2.78 -8.41
CA VAL A 194 -0.48 2.31 -8.96
C VAL A 194 0.49 1.96 -7.83
N GLY A 195 0.47 2.70 -6.71
CA GLY A 195 1.24 2.41 -5.50
C GLY A 195 0.92 1.04 -4.92
N VAL A 196 -0.36 0.76 -4.67
CA VAL A 196 -0.85 -0.55 -4.21
C VAL A 196 -0.46 -1.65 -5.19
N ALA A 197 -0.69 -1.47 -6.49
CA ALA A 197 -0.30 -2.43 -7.51
C ALA A 197 1.22 -2.70 -7.48
N ASN A 198 2.05 -1.66 -7.28
CA ASN A 198 3.49 -1.81 -7.19
C ASN A 198 3.93 -2.61 -5.95
N VAL A 199 3.19 -2.54 -4.83
CA VAL A 199 3.44 -3.41 -3.66
C VAL A 199 3.16 -4.88 -4.01
N TYR A 200 2.08 -5.19 -4.73
CA TYR A 200 1.81 -6.55 -5.21
C TYR A 200 2.90 -7.08 -6.16
N ILE A 201 3.32 -6.25 -7.13
CA ILE A 201 4.40 -6.62 -8.07
C ILE A 201 5.72 -6.83 -7.31
N GLY A 202 5.99 -6.02 -6.30
CA GLY A 202 7.15 -6.20 -5.42
C GLY A 202 7.12 -7.52 -4.66
N LEU A 203 5.95 -7.91 -4.14
CA LEU A 203 5.77 -9.19 -3.46
C LEU A 203 5.93 -10.38 -4.40
N HIS A 204 5.45 -10.27 -5.64
CA HIS A 204 5.70 -11.26 -6.69
C HIS A 204 7.18 -11.41 -7.00
N THR A 205 7.87 -10.29 -7.22
CA THR A 205 9.32 -10.25 -7.48
C THR A 205 10.11 -10.84 -6.30
N TYR A 206 9.66 -10.61 -5.06
CA TYR A 206 10.26 -11.23 -3.88
C TYR A 206 10.11 -12.76 -3.89
N ARG A 207 8.93 -13.28 -4.26
CA ARG A 207 8.71 -14.72 -4.39
C ARG A 207 9.63 -15.33 -5.45
N GLU A 208 9.69 -14.73 -6.64
CA GLU A 208 10.57 -15.20 -7.72
C GLU A 208 12.05 -15.19 -7.32
N ARG A 209 12.52 -14.13 -6.64
CA ARG A 209 13.94 -14.03 -6.28
C ARG A 209 14.36 -14.87 -5.08
N THR A 210 13.43 -15.24 -4.21
CA THR A 210 13.77 -15.90 -2.93
C THR A 210 13.21 -17.31 -2.80
N GLY A 211 12.30 -17.72 -3.68
CA GLY A 211 11.56 -18.98 -3.60
C GLY A 211 10.64 -19.07 -2.38
N ARG A 212 10.55 -18.02 -1.56
CA ARG A 212 9.76 -18.04 -0.33
C ARG A 212 8.29 -17.79 -0.63
N SER A 213 7.43 -18.51 0.09
CA SER A 213 5.99 -18.28 0.03
C SER A 213 5.64 -16.88 0.54
N VAL A 214 4.88 -16.16 -0.28
CA VAL A 214 4.34 -14.83 0.04
C VAL A 214 2.83 -14.86 0.33
N ARG A 215 2.22 -16.04 0.31
CA ARG A 215 0.76 -16.23 0.34
C ARG A 215 0.10 -15.50 1.51
N LEU A 216 0.67 -15.61 2.72
CA LEU A 216 0.15 -14.94 3.91
C LEU A 216 0.12 -13.42 3.72
N TRP A 217 1.22 -12.83 3.26
CA TRP A 217 1.34 -11.39 3.02
C TRP A 217 0.40 -10.92 1.91
N THR A 218 0.26 -11.71 0.84
CA THR A 218 -0.70 -11.40 -0.24
C THR A 218 -2.13 -11.37 0.29
N VAL A 219 -2.53 -12.36 1.10
CA VAL A 219 -3.87 -12.41 1.69
C VAL A 219 -4.11 -11.22 2.61
N LEU A 220 -3.17 -10.91 3.52
CA LEU A 220 -3.29 -9.77 4.42
C LEU A 220 -3.43 -8.45 3.65
N LEU A 221 -2.58 -8.23 2.64
CA LEU A 221 -2.66 -7.05 1.77
C LEU A 221 -3.98 -6.99 1.00
N THR A 222 -4.51 -8.14 0.56
CA THR A 222 -5.79 -8.20 -0.16
C THR A 222 -6.96 -7.84 0.75
N VAL A 223 -6.96 -8.35 1.98
CA VAL A 223 -7.97 -8.02 2.98
C VAL A 223 -7.93 -6.53 3.31
N GLU A 224 -6.74 -5.98 3.55
CA GLU A 224 -6.54 -4.55 3.81
C GLU A 224 -7.05 -3.67 2.67
N VAL A 225 -6.59 -3.92 1.43
CA VAL A 225 -6.99 -3.14 0.25
C VAL A 225 -8.50 -3.26 0.01
N SER A 226 -9.08 -4.44 0.23
CA SER A 226 -10.52 -4.66 0.12
C SER A 226 -11.29 -3.89 1.20
N ALA A 227 -10.77 -3.82 2.42
CA ALA A 227 -11.36 -3.03 3.51
C ALA A 227 -11.30 -1.52 3.23
N VAL A 228 -10.18 -1.02 2.69
CA VAL A 228 -10.03 0.37 2.25
C VAL A 228 -11.00 0.69 1.10
N ALA A 229 -11.12 -0.20 0.12
CA ALA A 229 -12.07 -0.04 -0.99
C ALA A 229 -13.53 -0.07 -0.49
N LEU A 230 -13.87 -0.97 0.43
CA LEU A 230 -15.19 -1.04 1.05
C LEU A 230 -15.49 0.25 1.83
N ALA A 231 -14.55 0.74 2.63
CA ALA A 231 -14.69 2.00 3.35
C ALA A 231 -14.91 3.19 2.39
N TYR A 232 -14.19 3.22 1.26
CA TYR A 232 -14.37 4.22 0.21
C TYR A 232 -15.81 4.18 -0.35
N LEU A 233 -16.32 2.99 -0.68
CA LEU A 233 -17.67 2.81 -1.23
C LEU A 233 -18.76 3.15 -0.21
N LEU A 234 -18.59 2.72 1.05
CA LEU A 234 -19.52 3.03 2.13
C LEU A 234 -19.59 4.54 2.39
N GLN A 235 -18.45 5.22 2.34
CA GLN A 235 -18.39 6.66 2.47
C GLN A 235 -19.14 7.37 1.33
N ASP A 236 -19.00 6.90 0.09
CA ASP A 236 -19.71 7.46 -1.05
C ASP A 236 -21.24 7.31 -0.92
N ARG A 237 -21.70 6.11 -0.54
CA ARG A 237 -23.12 5.84 -0.26
C ARG A 237 -23.64 6.70 0.88
N TRP A 238 -22.86 6.87 1.95
CA TRP A 238 -23.25 7.70 3.08
C TRP A 238 -23.42 9.17 2.68
N ASN A 239 -22.49 9.71 1.88
CA ASN A 239 -22.57 11.08 1.37
C ASN A 239 -23.87 11.32 0.59
N HIS A 240 -24.26 10.35 -0.24
CA HIS A 240 -25.49 10.42 -1.01
C HIS A 240 -26.72 10.45 -0.10
N VAL A 241 -26.80 9.56 0.89
CA VAL A 241 -27.93 9.51 1.86
C VAL A 241 -28.02 10.81 2.68
N VAL A 242 -26.89 11.36 3.12
CA VAL A 242 -26.86 12.62 3.87
C VAL A 242 -27.38 13.78 3.03
N ARG A 243 -27.04 13.84 1.74
CA ARG A 243 -27.54 14.88 0.81
C ARG A 243 -29.04 14.77 0.60
N LEU A 244 -29.56 13.57 0.34
CA LEU A 244 -31.01 13.35 0.21
C LEU A 244 -31.78 13.81 1.45
N ARG A 245 -31.29 13.45 2.64
CA ARG A 245 -31.92 13.88 3.90
C ARG A 245 -31.89 15.40 4.08
N GLN A 246 -30.84 16.07 3.62
CA GLN A 246 -30.76 17.53 3.66
C GLN A 246 -31.75 18.19 2.70
N GLU A 247 -31.85 17.68 1.47
CA GLU A 247 -32.80 18.15 0.46
C GLU A 247 -34.25 17.96 0.93
N GLU A 248 -34.58 16.80 1.50
CA GLU A 248 -35.89 16.53 2.09
C GLU A 248 -36.23 17.50 3.23
N THR A 249 -35.28 17.72 4.18
CA THR A 249 -35.50 18.69 5.27
C THR A 249 -35.65 20.13 4.79
N ALA A 250 -34.98 20.50 3.69
CA ALA A 250 -35.10 21.82 3.10
C ALA A 250 -36.48 22.00 2.44
N ALA A 251 -36.95 20.99 1.69
CA ALA A 251 -38.27 21.00 1.06
C ALA A 251 -39.43 21.06 2.07
N VAL A 252 -39.32 20.33 3.19
CA VAL A 252 -40.31 20.39 4.28
C VAL A 252 -40.30 21.75 5.00
N GLY A 253 -39.12 22.38 5.13
CA GLY A 253 -38.99 23.71 5.71
C GLY A 253 -39.62 24.81 4.86
N ASP A 254 -39.48 24.70 3.54
CA ASP A 254 -40.04 25.64 2.56
C ASP A 254 -41.58 25.51 2.47
N GLY A 255 -42.09 24.27 2.37
CA GLY A 255 -43.53 24.00 2.33
C GLY A 255 -44.28 24.40 3.61
N ARG A 256 -43.62 24.42 4.77
CA ARG A 256 -44.20 24.90 6.04
C ARG A 256 -44.21 26.42 6.15
N SER A 257 -43.36 27.13 5.41
CA SER A 257 -43.40 28.59 5.31
C SER A 257 -44.53 29.06 4.39
N GLU A 258 -44.85 28.30 3.34
CA GLU A 258 -45.96 28.61 2.42
C GLU A 258 -47.35 28.32 3.01
N THR A 259 -47.49 27.38 3.97
CA THR A 259 -48.79 27.02 4.56
C THR A 259 -49.24 27.88 5.74
N THR A 260 -48.47 28.89 6.15
CA THR A 260 -48.80 29.78 7.30
C THR A 260 -49.50 31.11 6.93
N THR A 261 -50.00 31.28 5.70
CA THR A 261 -50.67 32.55 5.28
C THR A 261 -52.16 32.43 4.97
N GLU A 262 -52.83 31.34 5.35
CA GLU A 262 -54.30 31.26 5.28
C GLU A 262 -54.88 30.84 6.63
N GLU A 263 -54.99 31.79 7.55
CA GLU A 263 -55.88 31.68 8.70
C GLU A 263 -57.30 32.05 8.22
N PRO A 264 -58.32 31.17 8.34
CA PRO A 264 -59.67 31.51 7.93
C PRO A 264 -60.24 32.56 8.89
N ALA A 265 -60.53 33.75 8.37
CA ALA A 265 -61.17 34.82 9.13
C ALA A 265 -62.55 34.35 9.65
N TYR A 266 -62.65 34.14 10.96
CA TYR A 266 -63.94 33.96 11.64
C TYR A 266 -64.68 35.31 11.70
N PRO A 267 -65.99 35.37 11.39
CA PRO A 267 -66.75 36.60 11.52
C PRO A 267 -66.92 36.97 13.00
N ALA A 268 -66.59 38.23 13.32
CA ALA A 268 -66.71 38.79 14.66
C ALA A 268 -68.17 38.80 15.13
N ASN A 269 -68.40 38.29 16.34
CA ASN A 269 -69.70 38.23 16.99
C ASN A 269 -70.04 39.60 17.60
N ASP A 270 -71.15 40.19 17.17
CA ASP A 270 -71.63 41.50 17.60
C ASP A 270 -72.34 41.38 18.95
N HIS A 271 -71.62 41.62 20.05
CA HIS A 271 -72.18 41.66 21.40
C HIS A 271 -72.56 43.10 21.76
N LYS A 272 -73.88 43.38 21.71
CA LYS A 272 -74.50 44.59 22.25
C LYS A 272 -74.21 44.73 23.74
N GLU A 273 -73.59 45.84 24.13
CA GLU A 273 -73.52 46.31 25.51
C GLU A 273 -74.94 46.63 26.03
N VAL A 274 -75.33 45.98 27.12
CA VAL A 274 -76.52 46.34 27.90
C VAL A 274 -76.03 47.09 29.13
N ALA A 275 -76.25 48.40 29.14
CA ALA A 275 -76.07 49.25 30.30
C ALA A 275 -77.10 48.91 31.38
N VAL A 276 -76.66 48.75 32.62
CA VAL A 276 -77.52 48.76 33.80
C VAL A 276 -76.96 49.79 34.78
N MET A 277 -77.73 50.86 34.97
CA MET A 277 -77.75 51.78 36.10
C MET A 277 -79.24 51.82 36.52
N PRO A 278 -79.59 51.92 37.81
CA PRO A 278 -79.10 52.93 38.75
C PRO A 278 -78.44 52.41 40.02
#